data_AF-A0A497Q6M5-F1
#
_entry.id   AF-A0A497Q6M5-F1
#
_cell.length_a   1.000
_cell.length_b   1.000
_cell.length_c   1.000
_cell.angle_alpha   90.00
_cell.angle_beta   90.00
_cell.angle_gamma   90.00
#
_symmetry.space_group_name_H-M   'P 1'
#
loop_
_entity.id
_entity.type
_entity.pdbx_description
1 polymer ?
#
loop_
_entity_poly.entity_id
_entity_poly.type
_entity_poly.pdbx_seq_one_letter_code
_entity_poly.pdbx_strand_id
1 'polypeptide(L)'
;MTLDVSKVRYISLIRLEGGESVLNIPYEELTVDPDLIAGFVTAVIIFANTPIRTIRKAAYDILIEVGRSVLVLLVVDPVPDEAPYREKMKRILEEVEVKHGDKLREFEGDIRRFREFSLSIIREFPFSRPDLDMIPVKRKKGIRIPFRVASVDKALEQVESYINGKRTVAEIMDLMGLPDEDVLALISILSRYEWIDFKRRLTEDDILTRADCDSMILDRLKGAYGATEIDNLLNCFDGTARIKDVTDSLGFDKDALWFLINKLVDLDCLRTRPQP
;
A
#
# COMPACT_ATOMS: atom_id res chain seq x y z
N MET A 1 9.75 -15.26 -13.81
CA MET A 1 8.33 -14.90 -13.62
C MET A 1 8.25 -13.86 -12.51
N THR A 2 7.43 -12.83 -12.69
CA THR A 2 7.25 -11.76 -11.70
C THR A 2 6.50 -12.30 -10.49
N LEU A 3 7.00 -12.06 -9.28
CA LEU A 3 6.35 -12.49 -8.04
C LEU A 3 4.97 -11.85 -7.90
N ASP A 4 3.96 -12.65 -7.58
CA ASP A 4 2.59 -12.21 -7.32
C ASP A 4 2.37 -11.99 -5.81
N VAL A 5 2.41 -10.72 -5.39
CA VAL A 5 2.23 -10.35 -3.98
C VAL A 5 0.80 -10.57 -3.49
N SER A 6 -0.19 -10.66 -4.39
CA SER A 6 -1.59 -10.89 -4.01
C SER A 6 -1.81 -12.29 -3.41
N LYS A 7 -0.87 -13.21 -3.63
CA LYS A 7 -0.89 -14.56 -3.07
C LYS A 7 -0.33 -14.65 -1.65
N VAL A 8 0.29 -13.58 -1.15
CA VAL A 8 0.87 -13.55 0.19
C VAL A 8 -0.23 -13.32 1.21
N ARG A 9 -0.37 -14.24 2.18
CA ARG A 9 -1.37 -14.14 3.24
C ARG A 9 -0.77 -13.69 4.57
N TYR A 10 0.44 -14.14 4.85
CA TYR A 10 1.08 -13.89 6.14
C TYR A 10 2.58 -14.13 6.07
N ILE A 11 3.35 -13.29 6.77
CA ILE A 11 4.78 -13.51 6.99
C ILE A 11 5.10 -13.32 8.47
N SER A 12 6.00 -14.16 8.98
CA SER A 12 6.47 -14.10 10.36
C SER A 12 7.96 -14.38 10.48
N LEU A 13 8.58 -13.70 11.42
CA LEU A 13 9.92 -13.97 11.90
C LEU A 13 9.80 -14.71 13.23
N ILE A 14 10.34 -15.93 13.28
CA ILE A 14 10.23 -16.80 14.46
C ILE A 14 11.63 -17.10 14.99
N ARG A 15 11.83 -16.88 16.28
CA ARG A 15 13.10 -17.18 16.95
C ARG A 15 13.30 -18.69 17.04
N LEU A 16 14.48 -19.19 16.66
CA LEU A 16 14.73 -20.63 16.63
C LEU A 16 14.82 -21.27 18.03
N GLU A 17 15.40 -20.58 19.00
CA GLU A 17 15.68 -21.14 20.32
C GLU A 17 14.42 -21.35 21.18
N GLY A 18 13.42 -20.46 21.05
CA GLY A 18 12.18 -20.51 21.84
C GLY A 18 10.89 -20.64 21.04
N GLY A 19 10.94 -20.55 19.70
CA GLY A 19 9.77 -20.65 18.83
C GLY A 19 8.83 -19.45 18.86
N GLU A 20 9.20 -18.35 19.51
CA GLU A 20 8.35 -17.17 19.61
C GLU A 20 8.35 -16.35 18.30
N SER A 21 7.17 -15.89 17.91
CA SER A 21 6.97 -14.94 16.81
C SER A 21 7.44 -13.54 17.26
N VAL A 22 8.58 -13.09 16.76
CA VAL A 22 9.17 -11.79 17.14
C VAL A 22 8.62 -10.64 16.28
N LEU A 23 8.13 -10.95 15.08
CA LEU A 23 7.47 -10.02 14.19
C LEU A 23 6.51 -10.77 13.28
N ASN A 24 5.30 -10.26 13.11
CA ASN A 24 4.30 -10.81 12.20
C ASN A 24 3.65 -9.70 11.39
N ILE A 25 3.38 -9.98 10.12
CA ILE A 25 2.71 -9.07 9.20
C ILE A 25 1.59 -9.84 8.48
N PRO A 26 0.31 -9.62 8.88
CA PRO A 26 -0.83 -10.21 8.21
C PRO A 26 -1.21 -9.42 6.95
N TYR A 27 -1.36 -10.13 5.82
CA TYR A 27 -1.88 -9.59 4.55
C TYR A 27 -3.34 -9.98 4.35
N GLU A 28 -3.76 -11.10 4.95
CA GLU A 28 -5.14 -11.57 5.00
C GLU A 28 -5.46 -12.13 6.39
N GLU A 29 -6.75 -12.28 6.69
CA GLU A 29 -7.18 -13.05 7.86
C GLU A 29 -6.85 -14.52 7.64
N LEU A 30 -6.08 -15.09 8.56
CA LEU A 30 -5.77 -16.51 8.55
C LEU A 30 -6.84 -17.30 9.31
N THR A 31 -7.22 -18.45 8.75
CA THR A 31 -8.14 -19.39 9.41
C THR A 31 -7.48 -20.16 10.55
N VAL A 32 -6.15 -20.18 10.60
CA VAL A 32 -5.35 -20.87 11.60
C VAL A 32 -4.50 -19.85 12.34
N ASP A 33 -4.46 -19.97 13.66
CA ASP A 33 -3.65 -19.12 14.53
C ASP A 33 -2.16 -19.21 14.12
N PRO A 34 -1.52 -18.07 13.79
CA PRO A 34 -0.12 -18.05 13.44
C PRO A 34 0.83 -18.61 14.51
N ASP A 35 0.48 -18.48 15.80
CA ASP A 35 1.32 -18.99 16.88
C ASP A 35 1.32 -20.53 16.92
N LEU A 36 0.20 -21.16 16.52
CA LEU A 36 0.13 -22.61 16.33
C LEU A 36 1.01 -23.07 15.16
N ILE A 37 1.02 -22.31 14.06
CA ILE A 37 1.88 -22.59 12.91
C ILE A 37 3.35 -22.48 13.32
N ALA A 38 3.71 -21.42 14.04
CA ALA A 38 5.07 -21.19 14.53
C ALA A 38 5.54 -22.32 15.47
N GLY A 39 4.70 -22.69 16.45
CA GLY A 39 5.01 -23.78 17.38
C GLY A 39 5.18 -25.13 16.69
N PHE A 40 4.29 -25.45 15.74
CA PHE A 40 4.40 -26.68 14.94
C PHE A 40 5.70 -26.72 14.12
N VAL A 41 5.99 -25.66 13.35
CA VAL A 41 7.19 -25.60 12.50
C VAL A 41 8.45 -25.71 13.33
N THR A 42 8.53 -24.98 14.45
CA THR A 42 9.69 -25.00 15.34
C THR A 42 9.90 -26.39 15.94
N ALA A 43 8.84 -27.03 16.45
CA ALA A 43 8.92 -28.38 16.99
C ALA A 43 9.44 -29.37 15.94
N VAL A 44 8.94 -29.30 14.70
CA VAL A 44 9.40 -30.23 13.67
C VAL A 44 10.85 -30.00 13.30
N ILE A 45 11.32 -28.75 13.20
CA ILE A 45 12.74 -28.45 12.93
C ILE A 45 13.64 -29.00 14.04
N ILE A 46 13.25 -28.80 15.32
CA ILE A 46 14.02 -29.26 16.48
C ILE A 46 14.04 -30.79 16.57
N PHE A 47 12.88 -31.45 16.44
CA PHE A 47 12.76 -32.89 16.69
C PHE A 47 13.11 -33.76 15.48
N ALA A 48 12.78 -33.33 14.27
CA ALA A 48 13.01 -34.14 13.07
C ALA A 48 14.42 -33.96 12.51
N ASN A 49 15.20 -32.99 13.01
CA ASN A 49 16.52 -32.57 12.49
C ASN A 49 16.56 -32.47 10.95
N THR A 50 15.41 -32.16 10.36
CA THR A 50 15.18 -32.12 8.92
C THR A 50 14.65 -30.72 8.61
N PRO A 51 15.33 -29.95 7.73
CA PRO A 51 14.85 -28.65 7.35
C PRO A 51 13.61 -28.82 6.47
N ILE A 52 12.41 -28.73 7.08
CA ILE A 52 11.18 -28.61 6.30
C ILE A 52 11.22 -27.27 5.59
N ARG A 53 11.20 -27.32 4.25
CA ARG A 53 11.19 -26.12 3.42
C ARG A 53 9.79 -25.70 2.99
N THR A 54 8.89 -26.66 2.80
CA THR A 54 7.51 -26.43 2.37
C THR A 54 6.57 -27.36 3.13
N ILE A 55 5.45 -26.84 3.62
CA ILE A 55 4.30 -27.62 4.06
C ILE A 55 3.14 -27.28 3.13
N ARG A 56 2.59 -28.28 2.44
CA ARG A 56 1.46 -28.08 1.53
C ARG A 56 0.15 -28.43 2.22
N LYS A 57 -0.80 -27.50 2.22
CA LYS A 57 -2.20 -27.72 2.63
C LYS A 57 -3.14 -27.44 1.46
N ALA A 58 -4.37 -27.95 1.55
CA ALA A 58 -5.35 -27.83 0.47
C ALA A 58 -5.66 -26.37 0.05
N ALA A 59 -5.49 -25.40 0.96
CA ALA A 59 -5.84 -24.00 0.72
C ALA A 59 -4.63 -23.05 0.62
N TYR A 60 -3.45 -23.45 1.09
CA TYR A 60 -2.25 -22.62 1.15
C TYR A 60 -0.99 -23.47 1.32
N ASP A 61 0.14 -22.92 0.91
CA ASP A 61 1.48 -23.44 1.15
C ASP A 61 2.18 -22.60 2.22
N ILE A 62 2.92 -23.27 3.10
CA ILE A 62 3.79 -22.64 4.10
C ILE A 62 5.22 -22.83 3.62
N LEU A 63 5.87 -21.75 3.23
CA LEU A 63 7.28 -21.71 2.88
C LEU A 63 8.10 -21.33 4.11
N ILE A 64 9.21 -22.03 4.31
CA ILE A 64 10.08 -21.84 5.47
C ILE A 64 11.52 -21.68 4.97
N GLU A 65 12.19 -20.63 5.44
CA GLU A 65 13.63 -20.42 5.28
C GLU A 65 14.25 -20.28 6.67
N VAL A 66 15.26 -21.12 6.96
CA VAL A 66 15.86 -21.25 8.29
C VAL A 66 17.24 -20.60 8.31
N GLY A 67 17.45 -19.67 9.23
CA GLY A 67 18.74 -19.03 9.49
C GLY A 67 19.48 -19.62 10.67
N ARG A 68 20.31 -18.80 11.30
CA ARG A 68 21.12 -19.18 12.47
C ARG A 68 20.38 -18.93 13.78
N SER A 69 19.65 -17.83 13.86
CA SER A 69 18.95 -17.37 15.08
C SER A 69 17.45 -17.20 14.87
N VAL A 70 17.02 -17.06 13.62
CA VAL A 70 15.61 -16.86 13.25
C VAL A 70 15.26 -17.68 12.01
N LEU A 71 13.98 -17.97 11.84
CA LEU A 71 13.42 -18.47 10.60
C LEU A 71 12.39 -17.48 10.06
N VAL A 72 12.29 -17.41 8.73
CA VAL A 72 11.24 -16.69 8.04
C VAL A 72 10.18 -17.70 7.62
N LEU A 73 8.95 -17.48 8.06
CA LEU A 73 7.78 -18.26 7.69
C LEU A 73 6.89 -17.40 6.81
N LEU A 74 6.52 -17.92 5.63
CA LEU A 74 5.62 -17.27 4.70
C LEU A 74 4.46 -18.20 4.38
N VAL A 75 3.24 -17.73 4.55
CA VAL A 75 2.01 -18.41 4.12
C VAL A 75 1.55 -17.77 2.81
N VAL A 76 1.43 -18.58 1.77
CA VAL A 76 0.98 -18.15 0.44
C VAL A 76 -0.11 -19.06 -0.09
N ASP A 77 -0.96 -18.55 -0.97
CA ASP A 77 -1.75 -19.42 -1.85
C ASP A 77 -0.85 -20.37 -2.65
N PRO A 78 -1.37 -21.53 -3.08
CA PRO A 78 -0.63 -22.42 -3.96
C PRO A 78 -0.17 -21.70 -5.24
N VAL A 79 1.14 -21.70 -5.49
CA VAL A 79 1.76 -21.06 -6.64
C VAL A 79 2.53 -22.10 -7.48
N PRO A 80 2.62 -21.90 -8.81
CA PRO A 80 3.34 -22.84 -9.68
C PRO A 80 4.86 -22.81 -9.46
N ASP A 81 5.40 -21.66 -9.05
CA ASP A 81 6.83 -21.46 -8.81
C ASP A 81 7.07 -20.75 -7.46
N GLU A 82 7.68 -21.47 -6.52
CA GLU A 82 8.03 -20.96 -5.18
C GLU A 82 9.34 -20.15 -5.21
N ALA A 83 10.18 -20.28 -6.24
CA ALA A 83 11.54 -19.72 -6.25
C ALA A 83 11.60 -18.20 -6.03
N PRO A 84 10.74 -17.37 -6.66
CA PRO A 84 10.75 -15.92 -6.44
C PRO A 84 10.42 -15.54 -4.98
N TYR A 85 9.52 -16.28 -4.33
CA TYR A 85 9.15 -16.04 -2.94
C TYR A 85 10.30 -16.39 -2.01
N ARG A 86 10.97 -17.52 -2.26
CA ARG A 86 12.13 -17.96 -1.48
C ARG A 86 13.32 -17.02 -1.58
N GLU A 87 13.61 -16.50 -2.77
CA GLU A 87 14.69 -15.52 -2.95
C GLU A 87 14.45 -14.25 -2.11
N LYS A 88 13.21 -13.78 -2.02
CA LYS A 88 12.84 -12.66 -1.15
C LYS A 88 12.93 -13.03 0.32
N MET A 89 12.42 -14.19 0.72
CA MET A 89 12.55 -14.68 2.09
C MET A 89 14.01 -14.80 2.54
N LYS A 90 14.91 -15.26 1.67
CA LYS A 90 16.36 -15.32 1.94
C LYS A 90 16.95 -13.94 2.15
N ARG A 91 16.58 -12.94 1.34
CA ARG A 91 17.00 -11.54 1.57
C ARG A 91 16.54 -11.00 2.91
N ILE A 92 15.27 -11.24 3.27
CA ILE A 92 14.74 -10.89 4.59
C ILE A 92 15.54 -11.58 5.69
N LEU A 93 15.79 -12.88 5.54
CA LEU A 93 16.52 -13.69 6.51
C LEU A 93 17.96 -13.19 6.71
N GLU A 94 18.68 -12.95 5.63
CA GLU A 94 20.05 -12.41 5.67
C GLU A 94 20.07 -11.03 6.33
N GLU A 95 19.13 -10.15 5.99
CA GLU A 95 19.08 -8.80 6.55
C GLU A 95 18.76 -8.82 8.06
N VAL A 96 17.83 -9.67 8.52
CA VAL A 96 17.52 -9.78 9.95
C VAL A 96 18.68 -10.41 10.73
N GLU A 97 19.35 -11.42 10.18
CA GLU A 97 20.51 -12.05 10.84
C GLU A 97 21.64 -11.03 11.01
N VAL A 98 21.91 -10.21 9.98
CA VAL A 98 22.94 -9.17 10.05
C VAL A 98 22.57 -8.05 11.04
N LYS A 99 21.32 -7.57 11.02
CA LYS A 99 20.91 -6.42 11.86
C LYS A 99 20.57 -6.80 13.31
N HIS A 100 20.09 -8.02 13.51
CA HIS A 100 19.42 -8.44 14.73
C HIS A 100 19.83 -9.82 15.25
N GLY A 101 20.64 -10.61 14.54
CA GLY A 101 20.98 -11.99 14.92
C GLY A 101 21.55 -12.12 16.34
N ASP A 102 22.49 -11.26 16.73
CA ASP A 102 23.06 -11.26 18.08
C ASP A 102 22.01 -10.97 19.16
N LYS A 103 21.14 -9.99 18.91
CA LYS A 103 20.05 -9.60 19.82
C LYS A 103 18.97 -10.67 19.94
N LEU A 104 18.81 -11.51 18.92
CA LEU A 104 17.87 -12.63 18.93
C LEU A 104 18.40 -13.82 19.73
N ARG A 105 19.73 -13.99 19.80
CA ARG A 105 20.39 -14.99 20.67
C ARG A 105 20.32 -14.59 22.14
N GLU A 106 20.50 -13.30 22.43
CA GLU A 106 20.40 -12.74 23.78
C GLU A 106 19.01 -12.14 24.04
N PHE A 107 17.95 -12.80 23.57
CA PHE A 107 16.61 -12.23 23.59
C PHE A 107 15.99 -12.24 25.00
N GLU A 108 15.74 -11.05 25.54
CA GLU A 108 15.16 -10.84 26.89
C GLU A 108 13.63 -10.68 26.89
N GLY A 109 12.94 -10.88 25.76
CA GLY A 109 11.47 -10.78 25.67
C GLY A 109 10.91 -9.48 25.10
N ASP A 110 11.72 -8.45 24.80
CA ASP A 110 11.23 -7.18 24.24
C ASP A 110 11.10 -7.21 22.71
N ILE A 111 9.93 -7.65 22.21
CA ILE A 111 9.64 -7.72 20.78
C ILE A 111 9.57 -6.35 20.07
N ARG A 112 9.44 -5.24 20.81
CA ARG A 112 9.27 -3.90 20.22
C ARG A 112 10.45 -3.50 19.34
N ARG A 113 11.65 -3.99 19.68
CA ARG A 113 12.90 -3.72 18.96
C ARG A 113 12.91 -4.25 17.53
N PHE A 114 12.05 -5.20 17.19
CA PHE A 114 11.95 -5.78 15.85
C PHE A 114 10.86 -5.13 14.99
N ARG A 115 9.99 -4.30 15.57
CA ARG A 115 8.88 -3.67 14.81
C ARG A 115 9.38 -2.77 13.69
N GLU A 116 10.53 -2.12 13.86
CA GLU A 116 11.15 -1.30 12.80
C GLU A 116 11.53 -2.13 11.58
N PHE A 117 11.83 -3.42 11.76
CA PHE A 117 12.18 -4.34 10.67
C PHE A 117 10.98 -4.68 9.77
N SER A 118 9.77 -4.30 10.16
CA SER A 118 8.57 -4.46 9.32
C SER A 118 8.71 -3.81 7.94
N LEU A 119 9.39 -2.67 7.84
CA LEU A 119 9.61 -2.01 6.56
C LEU A 119 10.48 -2.86 5.61
N SER A 120 11.53 -3.51 6.13
CA SER A 120 12.36 -4.42 5.33
C SER A 120 11.55 -5.61 4.78
N ILE A 121 10.59 -6.11 5.56
CA ILE A 121 9.69 -7.17 5.09
C ILE A 121 8.75 -6.65 4.01
N ILE A 122 8.11 -5.50 4.24
CA ILE A 122 7.11 -4.93 3.33
C ILE A 122 7.76 -4.40 2.04
N ARG A 123 9.04 -4.01 2.07
CA ARG A 123 9.82 -3.73 0.87
C ARG A 123 9.89 -4.94 -0.06
N GLU A 124 10.13 -6.12 0.52
CA GLU A 124 10.18 -7.35 -0.27
C GLU A 124 8.77 -7.81 -0.68
N PHE A 125 7.80 -7.68 0.21
CA PHE A 125 6.41 -8.07 0.01
C PHE A 125 5.46 -6.89 0.28
N PRO A 126 5.29 -5.95 -0.65
CA PRO A 126 4.37 -4.84 -0.44
C PRO A 126 2.91 -5.34 -0.40
N PHE A 127 2.06 -4.69 0.40
CA PHE A 127 0.64 -5.07 0.54
C PHE A 127 -0.14 -4.98 -0.77
N SER A 128 0.28 -4.05 -1.63
CA SER A 128 -0.27 -3.82 -2.96
C SER A 128 0.81 -3.17 -3.81
N ARG A 129 0.69 -3.29 -5.14
CA ARG A 129 1.50 -2.51 -6.07
C ARG A 129 0.65 -1.32 -6.53
N PRO A 130 0.86 -0.13 -5.96
CA PRO A 130 0.12 1.04 -6.41
C PRO A 130 0.49 1.33 -7.88
N ASP A 131 -0.51 1.72 -8.66
CA ASP A 131 -0.29 2.19 -10.02
C ASP A 131 0.46 3.53 -9.97
N LEU A 132 1.56 3.61 -10.72
CA LEU A 132 2.49 4.74 -10.71
C LEU A 132 1.84 6.02 -11.23
N ASP A 133 0.81 5.89 -12.08
CA ASP A 133 0.08 7.01 -12.69
C ASP A 133 -1.07 7.52 -11.82
N MET A 134 -1.38 6.82 -10.72
CA MET A 134 -2.41 7.25 -9.78
C MET A 134 -1.90 8.31 -8.81
N ILE A 135 -2.83 9.17 -8.38
CA ILE A 135 -2.60 10.23 -7.42
C ILE A 135 -3.10 9.76 -6.05
N PRO A 136 -2.23 9.58 -5.05
CA PRO A 136 -2.67 9.31 -3.70
C PRO A 136 -3.33 10.55 -3.07
N VAL A 137 -4.40 10.32 -2.32
CA VAL A 137 -5.19 11.35 -1.64
C VAL A 137 -5.32 10.96 -0.17
N LYS A 138 -5.01 11.90 0.73
CA LYS A 138 -5.12 11.64 2.17
C LYS A 138 -6.58 11.49 2.60
N ARG A 139 -6.83 10.49 3.44
CA ARG A 139 -8.08 10.37 4.19
C ARG A 139 -8.00 11.13 5.50
N LYS A 140 -9.17 11.48 6.06
CA LYS A 140 -9.26 12.17 7.36
C LYS A 140 -8.92 11.25 8.54
N LYS A 141 -9.14 9.94 8.39
CA LYS A 141 -8.88 8.91 9.40
C LYS A 141 -8.49 7.62 8.68
N GLY A 142 -7.47 6.95 9.21
CA GLY A 142 -7.10 5.59 8.83
C GLY A 142 -7.15 4.64 10.03
N ILE A 143 -6.86 3.37 9.76
CA ILE A 143 -6.73 2.31 10.75
C ILE A 143 -5.35 2.40 11.40
N ARG A 144 -5.24 2.06 12.69
CA ARG A 144 -3.95 2.07 13.39
C ARG A 144 -2.98 1.07 12.75
N ILE A 145 -1.79 1.56 12.37
CA ILE A 145 -0.68 0.74 11.88
C ILE A 145 0.07 0.16 13.09
N PRO A 146 0.08 -1.17 13.33
CA PRO A 146 0.64 -1.77 14.55
C PRO A 146 2.16 -1.59 14.71
N PHE A 147 2.87 -1.48 13.59
CA PHE A 147 4.33 -1.38 13.52
C PHE A 147 4.84 0.03 13.17
N ARG A 148 3.97 1.05 13.22
CA ARG A 148 4.35 2.46 13.09
C ARG A 148 5.09 2.89 14.35
N VAL A 149 6.41 2.73 14.33
CA VAL A 149 7.33 3.10 15.42
C VAL A 149 8.62 3.68 14.84
N ALA A 150 9.23 4.62 15.59
CA ALA A 150 10.59 5.11 15.37
C ALA A 150 10.92 5.46 13.90
N SER A 151 11.79 4.68 13.25
CA SER A 151 12.23 4.92 11.87
C SER A 151 11.09 4.78 10.84
N VAL A 152 10.20 3.80 11.02
CA VAL A 152 9.04 3.58 10.15
C VAL A 152 8.05 4.73 10.26
N ASP A 153 7.84 5.25 11.48
CA ASP A 153 6.96 6.39 11.73
C ASP A 153 7.44 7.64 10.99
N LYS A 154 8.73 7.97 11.11
CA LYS A 154 9.35 9.09 10.38
C LYS A 154 9.25 8.94 8.87
N ALA A 155 9.48 7.72 8.35
CA ALA A 155 9.38 7.45 6.92
C ALA A 155 7.94 7.60 6.40
N LEU A 156 6.95 7.13 7.16
CA LEU A 156 5.53 7.32 6.84
C LEU A 156 5.16 8.81 6.85
N GLU A 157 5.55 9.56 7.89
CA GLU A 157 5.31 11.01 7.96
C GLU A 157 5.94 11.75 6.79
N GLN A 158 7.15 11.34 6.38
CA GLN A 158 7.83 11.92 5.23
C GLN A 158 7.02 11.66 3.96
N VAL A 159 6.61 10.42 3.66
CA VAL A 159 5.77 10.11 2.48
C VAL A 159 4.46 10.88 2.54
N GLU A 160 3.78 10.86 3.67
CA GLU A 160 2.54 11.60 3.87
C GLU A 160 2.71 13.09 3.56
N SER A 161 3.85 13.71 3.87
CA SER A 161 4.07 15.14 3.57
C SER A 161 4.06 15.47 2.06
N TYR A 162 4.39 14.51 1.19
CA TYR A 162 4.34 14.66 -0.26
C TYR A 162 2.96 14.40 -0.87
N ILE A 163 2.08 13.69 -0.14
CA ILE A 163 0.72 13.36 -0.56
C ILE A 163 -0.20 14.58 -0.40
N ASN A 164 -0.31 15.35 -1.49
CA ASN A 164 -1.11 16.57 -1.56
C ASN A 164 -2.33 16.46 -2.48
N GLY A 165 -2.62 15.26 -3.01
CA GLY A 165 -3.74 15.03 -3.93
C GLY A 165 -3.54 15.59 -5.34
N LYS A 166 -2.30 15.96 -5.71
CA LYS A 166 -1.95 16.46 -7.05
C LYS A 166 -0.88 15.63 -7.75
N ARG A 167 0.06 15.08 -6.98
CA ARG A 167 1.20 14.35 -7.52
C ARG A 167 0.88 12.88 -7.73
N THR A 168 1.43 12.28 -8.79
CA THR A 168 1.34 10.83 -8.98
C THR A 168 2.30 10.09 -8.05
N VAL A 169 2.12 8.77 -7.92
CA VAL A 169 3.07 7.93 -7.17
C VAL A 169 4.48 8.05 -7.76
N ALA A 170 4.64 8.03 -9.09
CA ALA A 170 5.93 8.23 -9.75
C ALA A 170 6.58 9.57 -9.38
N GLU A 171 5.81 10.67 -9.44
CA GLU A 171 6.33 12.01 -9.09
C GLU A 171 6.73 12.10 -7.61
N ILE A 172 6.04 11.38 -6.72
CA ILE A 172 6.43 11.32 -5.30
C ILE A 172 7.75 10.57 -5.13
N MET A 173 7.93 9.44 -5.82
CA MET A 173 9.17 8.65 -5.78
C MET A 173 10.38 9.49 -6.19
N ASP A 174 10.27 10.21 -7.31
CA ASP A 174 11.34 11.07 -7.83
C ASP A 174 11.76 12.20 -6.86
N LEU A 175 10.80 12.73 -6.09
CA LEU A 175 11.03 13.86 -5.20
C LEU A 175 11.56 13.47 -3.82
N MET A 176 11.29 12.25 -3.37
CA MET A 176 11.59 11.85 -2.00
C MET A 176 13.06 11.52 -1.75
N GLY A 177 13.81 11.16 -2.81
CA GLY A 177 15.21 10.74 -2.70
C GLY A 177 15.42 9.45 -1.88
N LEU A 178 14.35 8.69 -1.65
CA LEU A 178 14.39 7.34 -1.08
C LEU A 178 14.42 6.31 -2.20
N PRO A 179 14.88 5.07 -1.94
CA PRO A 179 14.74 3.98 -2.90
C PRO A 179 13.28 3.76 -3.30
N ASP A 180 13.04 3.54 -4.58
CA ASP A 180 11.72 3.29 -5.16
C ASP A 180 10.93 2.21 -4.39
N GLU A 181 11.59 1.12 -4.04
CA GLU A 181 11.00 0.01 -3.29
C GLU A 181 10.52 0.45 -1.89
N ASP A 182 11.25 1.36 -1.23
CA ASP A 182 10.87 1.88 0.09
C ASP A 182 9.65 2.78 -0.02
N VAL A 183 9.61 3.65 -1.04
CA VAL A 183 8.45 4.54 -1.27
C VAL A 183 7.20 3.72 -1.60
N LEU A 184 7.32 2.72 -2.47
CA LEU A 184 6.21 1.81 -2.81
C LEU A 184 5.73 1.01 -1.59
N ALA A 185 6.66 0.52 -0.75
CA ALA A 185 6.32 -0.17 0.48
C ALA A 185 5.52 0.75 1.42
N LEU A 186 5.98 1.97 1.65
CA LEU A 186 5.32 2.95 2.50
C LEU A 186 3.94 3.36 1.97
N ILE A 187 3.80 3.58 0.65
CA ILE A 187 2.51 3.84 0.02
C ILE A 187 1.57 2.64 0.17
N SER A 188 2.07 1.42 0.02
CA SER A 188 1.27 0.20 0.23
C SER A 188 0.78 0.07 1.68
N ILE A 189 1.59 0.48 2.66
CA ILE A 189 1.19 0.54 4.08
C ILE A 189 0.06 1.55 4.27
N LEU A 190 0.26 2.78 3.78
CA LEU A 190 -0.74 3.83 3.93
C LEU A 190 -2.07 3.44 3.28
N SER A 191 -2.04 2.80 2.11
CA SER A 191 -3.24 2.31 1.44
C SER A 191 -3.90 1.17 2.20
N ARG A 192 -3.13 0.16 2.63
CA ARG A 192 -3.65 -1.00 3.38
C ARG A 192 -4.36 -0.61 4.67
N TYR A 193 -3.85 0.42 5.34
CA TYR A 193 -4.41 0.93 6.59
C TYR A 193 -5.33 2.14 6.38
N GLU A 194 -5.83 2.35 5.16
CA GLU A 194 -6.83 3.37 4.83
C GLU A 194 -6.43 4.82 5.20
N TRP A 195 -5.14 5.14 5.21
CA TRP A 195 -4.67 6.51 5.37
C TRP A 195 -4.72 7.29 4.05
N ILE A 196 -4.69 6.58 2.92
CA ILE A 196 -4.79 7.15 1.59
C ILE A 196 -5.75 6.35 0.72
N ASP A 197 -6.38 7.06 -0.21
CA ASP A 197 -7.08 6.49 -1.37
C ASP A 197 -6.31 6.89 -2.64
N PHE A 198 -6.66 6.30 -3.78
CA PHE A 198 -6.10 6.67 -5.07
C PHE A 198 -7.16 7.25 -6.00
N LYS A 199 -6.82 8.32 -6.69
CA LYS A 199 -7.62 8.86 -7.81
C LYS A 199 -6.79 8.86 -9.09
N ARG A 200 -7.47 8.71 -10.23
CA ARG A 200 -6.82 8.86 -11.53
C ARG A 200 -6.57 10.34 -11.80
N ARG A 201 -5.45 10.65 -12.48
CA ARG A 201 -5.18 11.99 -12.99
C ARG A 201 -6.14 12.30 -14.13
N LEU A 202 -6.81 13.44 -14.06
CA LEU A 202 -7.64 13.93 -15.16
C LEU A 202 -6.75 14.30 -16.36
N THR A 203 -7.24 13.97 -17.54
CA THR A 203 -6.65 14.26 -18.85
C THR A 203 -7.66 15.02 -19.70
N GLU A 204 -7.19 15.77 -20.71
CA GLU A 204 -8.07 16.54 -21.59
C GLU A 204 -9.09 15.68 -22.36
N ASP A 205 -8.79 14.39 -22.52
CA ASP A 205 -9.64 13.41 -23.20
C ASP A 205 -10.70 12.77 -22.32
N ASP A 206 -10.70 13.02 -21.00
CA ASP A 206 -11.70 12.45 -20.11
C ASP A 206 -13.08 13.06 -20.37
N ILE A 207 -14.10 12.23 -20.20
CA ILE A 207 -15.51 12.61 -20.32
C ILE A 207 -16.11 12.63 -18.92
N LEU A 208 -16.59 13.81 -18.52
CA LEU A 208 -17.16 14.03 -17.20
C LEU A 208 -18.69 14.07 -17.29
N THR A 209 -19.32 13.54 -16.25
CA THR A 209 -20.77 13.64 -16.01
C THR A 209 -21.01 14.44 -14.75
N ARG A 210 -21.99 15.33 -14.79
CA ARG A 210 -22.54 15.96 -13.58
C ARG A 210 -23.04 14.93 -12.59
N ALA A 211 -22.66 15.10 -11.32
CA ALA A 211 -23.11 14.30 -10.21
C ALA A 211 -23.94 15.14 -9.22
N ASP A 212 -24.68 14.45 -8.35
CA ASP A 212 -25.45 15.09 -7.28
C ASP A 212 -24.49 15.63 -6.21
N CYS A 213 -24.20 16.93 -6.32
CA CYS A 213 -23.33 17.64 -5.40
C CYS A 213 -24.12 18.20 -4.21
N ASP A 214 -23.48 18.28 -3.04
CA ASP A 214 -24.05 18.96 -1.87
C ASP A 214 -24.32 20.44 -2.21
N SER A 215 -25.57 20.87 -2.02
CA SER A 215 -26.02 22.23 -2.35
C SER A 215 -25.25 23.30 -1.57
N MET A 216 -24.84 23.03 -0.33
CA MET A 216 -24.08 23.97 0.49
C MET A 216 -22.65 24.18 -0.05
N ILE A 217 -22.05 23.13 -0.63
CA ILE A 217 -20.73 23.20 -1.26
C ILE A 217 -20.83 23.96 -2.59
N LEU A 218 -21.86 23.65 -3.37
CA LEU A 218 -22.10 24.28 -4.66
C LEU A 218 -22.36 25.79 -4.51
N ASP A 219 -23.19 26.20 -3.55
CA ASP A 219 -23.49 27.61 -3.28
C ASP A 219 -22.23 28.39 -2.85
N ARG A 220 -21.33 27.75 -2.09
CA ARG A 220 -20.04 28.36 -1.74
C ARG A 220 -19.14 28.58 -2.95
N LEU A 221 -19.09 27.62 -3.89
CA LEU A 221 -18.34 27.78 -5.14
C LEU A 221 -18.94 28.88 -6.01
N LYS A 222 -20.27 28.91 -6.14
CA LYS A 222 -20.99 29.96 -6.89
C LYS A 222 -20.71 31.34 -6.30
N GLY A 223 -20.65 31.46 -4.98
CA GLY A 223 -20.29 32.71 -4.31
C GLY A 223 -18.83 33.13 -4.52
N ALA A 224 -17.91 32.19 -4.70
CA ALA A 224 -16.48 32.46 -4.87
C ALA A 224 -16.06 32.72 -6.33
N TYR A 225 -16.67 32.02 -7.27
CA TYR A 225 -16.25 31.98 -8.68
C TYR A 225 -17.31 32.47 -9.67
N GLY A 226 -18.48 32.86 -9.18
CA GLY A 226 -19.61 33.31 -9.99
C GLY A 226 -20.63 32.18 -10.25
N ALA A 227 -21.90 32.48 -10.00
CA ALA A 227 -22.96 31.47 -10.08
C ALA A 227 -23.21 31.01 -11.53
N THR A 228 -23.19 31.95 -12.46
CA THR A 228 -23.48 31.72 -13.87
C THR A 228 -22.37 30.92 -14.55
N GLU A 229 -21.12 31.19 -14.19
CA GLU A 229 -19.93 30.53 -14.71
C GLU A 229 -19.89 29.06 -14.28
N ILE A 230 -20.16 28.80 -12.99
CA ILE A 230 -20.24 27.43 -12.46
C ILE A 230 -21.41 26.66 -13.06
N ASP A 231 -22.60 27.27 -13.17
CA ASP A 231 -23.76 26.61 -13.78
C ASP A 231 -23.55 26.33 -15.27
N ASN A 232 -22.97 27.26 -16.02
CA ASN A 232 -22.62 27.05 -17.43
C ASN A 232 -21.63 25.91 -17.58
N LEU A 233 -20.57 25.87 -16.76
CA LEU A 233 -19.58 24.80 -16.78
C LEU A 233 -20.20 23.44 -16.46
N LEU A 234 -21.03 23.35 -15.41
CA LEU A 234 -21.71 22.11 -15.03
C LEU A 234 -22.70 21.61 -16.08
N ASN A 235 -23.35 22.53 -16.80
CA ASN A 235 -24.30 22.17 -17.86
C ASN A 235 -23.61 21.66 -19.14
N CYS A 236 -22.32 21.97 -19.35
CA CYS A 236 -21.53 21.44 -20.46
C CYS A 236 -21.05 19.99 -20.24
N PHE A 237 -21.02 19.50 -18.99
CA PHE A 237 -20.59 18.14 -18.66
C PHE A 237 -21.76 17.17 -18.51
N ASP A 238 -22.35 16.82 -19.66
CA ASP A 238 -23.49 15.91 -19.77
C ASP A 238 -23.10 14.43 -19.94
N GLY A 239 -21.80 14.12 -19.99
CA GLY A 239 -21.28 12.77 -20.23
C GLY A 239 -21.03 12.40 -21.69
N THR A 240 -21.05 13.37 -22.60
CA THR A 240 -20.78 13.15 -24.04
C THR A 240 -19.52 13.86 -24.53
N ALA A 241 -19.29 15.11 -24.11
CA ALA A 241 -18.16 15.93 -24.55
C ALA A 241 -16.88 15.63 -23.74
N ARG A 242 -15.72 15.73 -24.40
CA ARG A 242 -14.42 15.67 -23.72
C ARG A 242 -14.14 16.99 -23.01
N ILE A 243 -13.29 16.96 -21.97
CA ILE A 243 -12.87 18.17 -21.27
C ILE A 243 -12.30 19.20 -22.26
N LYS A 244 -11.47 18.79 -23.22
CA LYS A 244 -10.91 19.67 -24.24
C LYS A 244 -11.99 20.46 -24.99
N ASP A 245 -13.00 19.76 -25.50
CA ASP A 245 -14.07 20.35 -26.30
C ASP A 245 -14.88 21.36 -25.48
N VAL A 246 -15.14 21.04 -24.20
CA VAL A 246 -15.81 21.94 -23.26
C VAL A 246 -14.96 23.18 -23.00
N THR A 247 -13.67 23.01 -22.71
CA THR A 247 -12.78 24.15 -22.44
C THR A 247 -12.59 25.08 -23.64
N ASP A 248 -12.55 24.54 -24.87
CA ASP A 248 -12.44 25.33 -26.08
C ASP A 248 -13.75 26.08 -26.42
N SER A 249 -14.91 25.53 -26.03
CA SER A 249 -16.22 26.13 -26.31
C SER A 249 -16.58 27.33 -25.43
N LEU A 250 -16.09 27.38 -24.19
CA LEU A 250 -16.51 28.36 -23.19
C LEU A 250 -15.75 29.69 -23.29
N GLY A 251 -14.66 29.77 -24.08
CA GLY A 251 -13.93 31.00 -24.36
C GLY A 251 -13.25 31.66 -23.15
N PHE A 252 -13.19 30.98 -22.00
CA PHE A 252 -12.46 31.42 -20.81
C PHE A 252 -10.99 30.98 -20.85
N ASP A 253 -10.21 31.51 -19.91
CA ASP A 253 -8.84 31.07 -19.69
C ASP A 253 -8.79 29.56 -19.37
N LYS A 254 -7.94 28.83 -20.11
CA LYS A 254 -7.86 27.37 -20.03
C LYS A 254 -7.37 26.88 -18.67
N ASP A 255 -6.40 27.58 -18.08
CA ASP A 255 -5.84 27.20 -16.79
C ASP A 255 -6.86 27.41 -15.66
N ALA A 256 -7.64 28.50 -15.72
CA ALA A 256 -8.74 28.76 -14.81
C ALA A 256 -9.85 27.71 -14.92
N LEU A 257 -10.24 27.32 -16.14
CA LEU A 257 -11.23 26.25 -16.36
C LEU A 257 -10.72 24.91 -15.86
N TRP A 258 -9.46 24.55 -16.16
CA TRP A 258 -8.85 23.33 -15.69
C TRP A 258 -8.81 23.25 -14.15
N PHE A 259 -8.47 24.36 -13.50
CA PHE A 259 -8.52 24.47 -12.04
C PHE A 259 -9.94 24.23 -11.50
N LEU A 260 -10.95 24.88 -12.08
CA LEU A 260 -12.34 24.72 -11.66
C LEU A 260 -12.85 23.29 -11.87
N ILE A 261 -12.52 22.65 -12.99
CA ILE A 261 -12.88 21.25 -13.29
C ILE A 261 -12.29 20.32 -12.24
N ASN A 262 -10.98 20.42 -11.96
CA ASN A 262 -10.35 19.62 -10.91
C ASN A 262 -11.01 19.85 -9.55
N LYS A 263 -11.36 21.09 -9.23
CA LYS A 263 -12.02 21.43 -7.98
C LYS A 263 -13.43 20.83 -7.86
N LEU A 264 -14.19 20.82 -8.95
CA LEU A 264 -15.52 20.22 -9.02
C LEU A 264 -15.47 18.70 -8.93
N VAL A 265 -14.45 18.06 -9.52
CA VAL A 265 -14.21 16.62 -9.38
C VAL A 265 -13.80 16.26 -7.95
N ASP A 266 -12.89 17.02 -7.34
CA ASP A 266 -12.46 16.81 -5.95
C ASP A 266 -13.61 16.97 -4.93
N LEU A 267 -14.67 17.69 -5.29
CA LEU A 267 -15.86 17.92 -4.47
C LEU A 267 -17.03 16.99 -4.83
N ASP A 268 -16.78 15.98 -5.67
CA ASP A 268 -17.78 15.02 -6.16
C ASP A 268 -18.94 15.66 -6.96
N CYS A 269 -18.80 16.91 -7.42
CA CYS A 269 -19.81 17.56 -8.28
C CYS A 269 -19.71 17.08 -9.75
N LEU A 270 -18.53 16.63 -10.18
CA LEU A 270 -18.28 16.03 -11.48
C LEU A 270 -17.63 14.66 -11.28
N ARG A 271 -18.02 13.67 -12.07
CA ARG A 271 -17.44 12.32 -12.04
C ARG A 271 -16.96 11.93 -13.43
N THR A 272 -15.81 11.27 -13.49
CA THR A 272 -15.37 10.59 -14.71
C THR A 272 -16.32 9.44 -15.00
N ARG A 273 -16.80 9.34 -16.24
CA ARG A 273 -17.58 8.18 -16.66
C ARG A 273 -16.69 6.92 -16.53
N PRO A 274 -17.13 5.84 -15.86
CA PRO A 274 -16.40 4.59 -15.88
C PRO A 274 -16.31 4.14 -17.34
N GLN A 275 -15.08 3.97 -17.84
CA GLN A 275 -14.89 3.32 -19.14
C GLN A 275 -15.39 1.87 -19.01
N PRO A 276 -16.16 1.36 -19.99
CA PRO A 276 -16.59 -0.03 -20.02
C PRO A 276 -15.42 -1.01 -20.14
#